data_AF-A0A7X3WRA9-F1
#
_entry.id   AF-A0A7X3WRA9-F1
#
_cell.length_a   1.000
_cell.length_b   1.000
_cell.length_c   1.000
_cell.angle_alpha   90.00
_cell.angle_beta   90.00
_cell.angle_gamma   90.00
#
_symmetry.space_group_name_H-M   'P 1'
#
loop_
_entity.id
_entity.type
_entity.pdbx_description
1 polymer ?
#
loop_
_entity_poly.entity_id
_entity_poly.type
_entity_poly.pdbx_seq_one_letter_code
_entity_poly.pdbx_strand_id
1 'polypeptide(L)'
;MSAISKKQAKTEDLHNYPFDANIFRRTFNRYVQRFKTIFLTLVFLICAPFIAYAIAWYLGEARVDTTGFFDLWHAIGSLLLDWGFPYINYRPISLEMISFGMLSCGVISMGFHVSCGIISVGGFVSCGLISVGGLSSFGLIALGGNNVYGVIAIAIGNKKPFEKGVYMNGKAFGVIAIGRQAHGVYSLSYGEEGEGTYQFSPKRQDPEAIALFTSWFKKFKNAFVSPS
;
A
#
# COMPACT_ATOMS: atom_id res chain seq x y z
N MET A 1 23.95 -9.68 31.06
CA MET A 1 22.68 -8.97 30.76
C MET A 1 22.54 -8.84 29.24
N SER A 2 21.68 -9.67 28.63
CA SER A 2 21.49 -9.75 27.18
C SER A 2 20.89 -8.46 26.60
N ALA A 3 21.27 -8.06 25.39
CA ALA A 3 20.72 -6.91 24.67
C ALA A 3 19.18 -6.94 24.52
N ILE A 4 18.57 -8.12 24.66
CA ILE A 4 17.12 -8.34 24.67
C ILE A 4 16.48 -7.75 25.94
N SER A 5 17.10 -7.94 27.11
CA SER A 5 16.60 -7.42 28.40
C SER A 5 16.62 -5.88 28.46
N LYS A 6 17.66 -5.24 27.88
CA LYS A 6 17.70 -3.76 27.78
C LYS A 6 16.63 -3.19 26.84
N LYS A 7 16.26 -3.90 25.77
CA LYS A 7 15.20 -3.46 24.84
C LYS A 7 13.82 -3.57 25.48
N GLN A 8 13.55 -4.63 26.24
CA GLN A 8 12.29 -4.80 26.94
C GLN A 8 12.09 -3.70 28.00
N ALA A 9 13.09 -3.43 28.85
CA ALA A 9 13.02 -2.39 29.88
C ALA A 9 12.68 -1.00 29.31
N LYS A 10 13.31 -0.60 28.20
CA LYS A 10 13.06 0.70 27.56
C LYS A 10 11.66 0.83 26.92
N THR A 11 10.99 -0.30 26.70
CA THR A 11 9.66 -0.33 26.07
C THR A 11 8.55 -0.37 27.12
N GLU A 12 8.81 -0.99 28.27
CA GLU A 12 7.97 -0.85 29.48
C GLU A 12 7.89 0.60 29.96
N ASP A 13 8.98 1.37 29.86
CA ASP A 13 8.97 2.80 30.20
C ASP A 13 7.99 3.63 29.35
N LEU A 14 7.80 3.25 28.07
CA LEU A 14 6.94 3.99 27.14
C LEU A 14 5.45 3.87 27.46
N HIS A 15 5.02 2.74 28.03
CA HIS A 15 3.62 2.53 28.41
C HIS A 15 3.20 3.43 29.58
N ASN A 16 4.15 3.82 30.43
CA ASN A 16 3.88 4.67 31.60
C ASN A 16 3.80 6.16 31.28
N TYR A 17 4.10 6.53 30.03
CA TYR A 17 4.04 7.93 29.60
C TYR A 17 2.65 8.32 29.11
N PRO A 18 2.20 9.56 29.42
CA PRO A 18 0.96 10.08 28.89
C PRO A 18 0.96 10.05 27.36
N PHE A 19 -0.09 9.45 26.79
CA PHE A 19 -0.26 9.28 25.36
C PHE A 19 -1.08 10.42 24.74
N ASP A 20 -0.53 11.09 23.74
CA ASP A 20 -1.20 12.13 22.97
C ASP A 20 -1.76 11.57 21.65
N ALA A 21 -3.09 11.36 21.65
CA ALA A 21 -3.84 10.89 20.49
C ALA A 21 -3.75 11.83 19.27
N ASN A 22 -3.61 13.14 19.47
CA ASN A 22 -3.50 14.12 18.38
C ASN A 22 -2.15 14.00 17.66
N ILE A 23 -1.06 13.84 18.42
CA ILE A 23 0.28 13.62 17.86
C ILE A 23 0.32 12.28 17.12
N PHE A 24 -0.27 11.23 17.70
CA PHE A 24 -0.40 9.93 17.05
C PHE A 24 -1.14 10.04 15.71
N ARG A 25 -2.35 10.61 15.71
CA ARG A 25 -3.18 10.79 14.51
C ARG A 25 -2.46 11.60 13.42
N ARG A 26 -1.78 12.68 13.79
CA ARG A 26 -0.99 13.50 12.87
C ARG A 26 0.18 12.70 12.27
N THR A 27 0.85 11.91 13.09
CA THR A 27 1.99 11.06 12.67
C THR A 27 1.53 9.96 11.72
N PHE A 28 0.45 9.26 12.06
CA PHE A 28 -0.17 8.24 11.21
C PHE A 28 -0.58 8.82 9.85
N ASN A 29 -1.28 9.96 9.84
CA ASN A 29 -1.69 10.64 8.62
C ASN A 29 -0.51 11.01 7.72
N ARG A 30 0.64 11.37 8.31
CA ARG A 30 1.86 11.67 7.55
C ARG A 30 2.45 10.41 6.91
N TYR A 31 2.40 9.26 7.59
CA TYR A 31 2.82 7.97 7.00
C TYR A 31 1.89 7.55 5.88
N VAL A 32 0.57 7.61 6.10
CA VAL A 32 -0.45 7.36 5.09
C VAL A 32 -0.26 8.23 3.85
N GLN A 33 -0.03 9.53 4.02
CA GLN A 33 0.17 10.43 2.88
C GLN A 33 1.42 10.07 2.08
N ARG A 34 2.54 9.78 2.76
CA ARG A 34 3.78 9.33 2.08
C ARG A 34 3.55 8.04 1.32
N PHE A 35 2.89 7.07 1.96
CA PHE A 35 2.58 5.80 1.34
C PHE A 35 1.68 6.01 0.10
N LYS A 36 0.63 6.82 0.22
CA LYS A 36 -0.26 7.14 -0.90
C LYS A 36 0.49 7.82 -2.05
N THR A 37 1.39 8.76 -1.77
CA THR A 37 2.22 9.39 -2.81
C THR A 37 3.09 8.35 -3.51
N ILE A 38 3.83 7.52 -2.77
CA ILE A 38 4.65 6.45 -3.34
C ILE A 38 3.81 5.49 -4.17
N PHE A 39 2.66 5.06 -3.64
CA PHE A 39 1.75 4.17 -4.32
C PHE A 39 1.21 4.77 -5.62
N LEU A 40 0.72 6.03 -5.59
CA LEU A 40 0.28 6.72 -6.80
C LEU A 40 1.42 6.86 -7.81
N THR A 41 2.62 7.23 -7.37
CA THR A 41 3.79 7.31 -8.25
C THR A 41 4.10 5.97 -8.90
N LEU A 42 4.06 4.87 -8.15
CA LEU A 42 4.24 3.51 -8.69
C LEU A 42 3.14 3.15 -9.69
N VAL A 43 1.88 3.42 -9.35
CA VAL A 43 0.74 3.18 -10.26
C VAL A 43 0.90 4.00 -11.55
N PHE A 44 1.21 5.29 -11.47
CA PHE A 44 1.44 6.12 -12.66
C PHE A 44 2.62 5.62 -13.49
N LEU A 45 3.72 5.24 -12.86
CA LEU A 45 4.89 4.73 -13.55
C LEU A 45 4.59 3.40 -14.26
N ILE A 46 3.80 2.52 -13.63
CA ILE A 46 3.35 1.25 -14.20
C ILE A 46 2.28 1.46 -15.29
N CYS A 47 1.37 2.43 -15.11
CA CYS A 47 0.27 2.72 -16.04
C CYS A 47 0.67 3.61 -17.22
N ALA A 48 1.81 4.31 -17.14
CA ALA A 48 2.33 5.19 -18.21
C ALA A 48 2.30 4.55 -19.62
N PRO A 49 2.75 3.28 -19.83
CA PRO A 49 2.62 2.61 -21.14
C PRO A 49 1.20 2.54 -21.68
N PHE A 50 0.21 2.34 -20.83
CA PHE A 50 -1.18 2.23 -21.25
C PHE A 50 -1.77 3.59 -21.60
N ILE A 51 -1.44 4.62 -20.81
CA ILE A 51 -1.85 6.00 -21.11
C ILE A 51 -1.25 6.42 -22.44
N ALA A 52 0.04 6.13 -22.66
CA ALA A 52 0.72 6.36 -23.93
C ALA A 52 0.04 5.63 -25.09
N TYR A 53 -0.23 4.32 -24.96
CA TYR A 53 -0.91 3.52 -25.97
C TYR A 53 -2.33 4.04 -26.29
N ALA A 54 -3.11 4.40 -25.26
CA ALA A 54 -4.46 4.92 -25.44
C ALA A 54 -4.48 6.29 -26.14
N ILE A 55 -3.54 7.17 -25.79
CA ILE A 55 -3.36 8.47 -26.48
C ILE A 55 -3.01 8.22 -27.94
N ALA A 56 -2.07 7.31 -28.22
CA ALA A 56 -1.65 7.03 -29.58
C ALA A 56 -2.77 6.40 -30.43
N TRP A 57 -3.56 5.49 -29.85
CA TRP A 57 -4.77 4.96 -30.49
C TRP A 57 -5.76 6.07 -30.85
N TYR A 58 -6.07 6.96 -29.91
CA TYR A 58 -6.99 8.08 -30.14
C TYR A 58 -6.47 9.05 -31.21
N LEU A 59 -5.18 9.37 -31.19
CA LEU A 59 -4.55 10.23 -32.20
C LEU A 59 -4.54 9.56 -33.58
N GLY A 60 -4.33 8.25 -33.65
CA GLY A 60 -4.46 7.46 -34.88
C GLY A 60 -5.87 7.52 -35.47
N GLU A 61 -6.90 7.40 -34.64
CA GLU A 61 -8.30 7.57 -35.06
C GLU A 61 -8.57 8.99 -35.58
N ALA A 62 -7.96 10.00 -34.95
CA ALA A 62 -8.00 11.39 -35.40
C ALA A 62 -7.12 11.68 -36.64
N ARG A 63 -6.47 10.66 -37.23
CA ARG A 63 -5.53 10.76 -38.36
C ARG A 63 -4.34 11.70 -38.11
N VAL A 64 -3.95 11.86 -36.86
CA VAL A 64 -2.72 12.56 -36.47
C VAL A 64 -1.55 11.61 -36.63
N ASP A 65 -0.44 12.08 -37.21
CA ASP A 65 0.78 11.28 -37.34
C ASP A 65 1.39 11.01 -35.95
N THR A 66 1.30 9.74 -35.51
CA THR A 66 1.83 9.25 -34.23
C THR A 66 3.18 8.54 -34.37
N THR A 67 3.78 8.52 -35.56
CA THR A 67 4.95 7.67 -35.86
C THR A 67 6.13 8.01 -34.94
N GLY A 68 6.45 9.31 -34.80
CA GLY A 68 7.52 9.75 -33.88
C GLY A 68 7.23 9.52 -32.39
N PHE A 69 5.96 9.44 -31.98
CA PHE A 69 5.58 9.11 -30.62
C PHE A 69 5.79 7.61 -30.33
N PHE A 70 5.39 6.75 -31.27
CA PHE A 70 5.63 5.32 -31.17
C PHE A 70 7.11 4.99 -31.26
N ASP A 71 7.92 5.70 -32.05
CA ASP A 71 9.37 5.47 -32.13
C ASP A 71 10.07 5.80 -30.81
N LEU A 72 9.70 6.92 -30.15
CA LEU A 72 10.20 7.25 -28.81
C LEU A 72 9.77 6.21 -27.77
N TRP A 73 8.52 5.76 -27.82
CA TRP A 73 8.01 4.76 -26.89
C TRP A 73 8.60 3.37 -27.13
N HIS A 74 8.80 2.99 -28.39
CA HIS A 74 9.50 1.77 -28.77
C HIS A 74 10.97 1.83 -28.38
N ALA A 75 11.64 2.98 -28.47
CA ALA A 75 13.01 3.14 -27.98
C ALA A 75 13.10 2.98 -26.46
N ILE A 76 12.13 3.53 -25.71
CA ILE A 76 12.04 3.33 -24.24
C ILE A 76 11.71 1.87 -23.92
N GLY A 77 10.79 1.27 -24.67
CA GLY A 77 10.38 -0.12 -24.52
C GLY A 77 11.49 -1.10 -24.89
N SER A 78 12.25 -0.84 -25.94
CA SER A 78 13.41 -1.64 -26.35
C SER A 78 14.54 -1.53 -25.35
N LEU A 79 14.75 -0.37 -24.73
CA LEU A 79 15.72 -0.18 -23.65
C LEU A 79 15.34 -0.97 -22.37
N LEU A 80 14.04 -1.17 -22.13
CA LEU A 80 13.52 -2.04 -21.07
C LEU A 80 13.49 -3.53 -21.46
N LEU A 81 13.28 -3.85 -22.74
CA LEU A 81 13.21 -5.22 -23.27
C LEU A 81 14.61 -5.82 -23.53
N ASP A 82 15.61 -5.00 -23.87
CA ASP A 82 17.03 -5.40 -24.01
C ASP A 82 17.63 -5.87 -22.68
N TRP A 83 16.96 -5.59 -21.56
CA TRP A 83 17.27 -6.19 -20.25
C TRP A 83 16.67 -7.60 -20.06
N GLY A 84 16.13 -8.21 -21.11
CA GLY A 84 15.88 -9.66 -21.17
C GLY A 84 14.49 -10.15 -20.75
N PHE A 85 13.41 -9.39 -21.00
CA PHE A 85 12.03 -9.81 -20.66
C PHE A 85 11.17 -10.15 -21.90
N PRO A 86 11.33 -11.32 -22.54
CA PRO A 86 10.57 -11.70 -23.74
C PRO A 86 9.13 -12.22 -23.46
N TYR A 87 8.59 -12.03 -22.26
CA TYR A 87 7.30 -12.62 -21.81
C TYR A 87 6.30 -11.56 -21.33
N ILE A 88 6.26 -10.42 -22.03
CA ILE A 88 5.36 -9.30 -21.73
C ILE A 88 4.17 -9.34 -22.68
N ASN A 89 2.96 -9.56 -22.14
CA ASN A 89 1.74 -9.57 -22.95
C ASN A 89 0.79 -8.42 -22.58
N TYR A 90 0.40 -7.67 -23.60
CA TYR A 90 -0.53 -6.54 -23.52
C TYR A 90 -1.87 -6.92 -24.16
N ARG A 91 -2.83 -7.37 -23.34
CA ARG A 91 -4.17 -7.74 -23.81
C ARG A 91 -5.22 -7.36 -22.77
N PRO A 92 -6.49 -7.13 -23.16
CA PRO A 92 -7.59 -6.93 -22.21
C PRO A 92 -7.65 -8.04 -21.16
N ILE A 93 -7.34 -9.27 -21.59
CA ILE A 93 -7.11 -10.44 -20.75
C ILE A 93 -5.69 -10.95 -21.06
N SER A 94 -4.77 -10.88 -20.10
CA SER A 94 -3.39 -11.36 -20.25
C SER A 94 -3.07 -12.47 -19.24
N LEU A 95 -2.43 -13.54 -19.75
CA LEU A 95 -2.14 -14.79 -19.04
C LEU A 95 -0.71 -15.26 -19.36
N GLU A 96 0.28 -14.54 -18.86
CA GLU A 96 1.72 -14.79 -19.08
C GLU A 96 2.56 -14.41 -17.85
N MET A 97 3.87 -14.68 -17.91
CA MET A 97 4.81 -14.40 -16.82
C MET A 97 4.74 -12.93 -16.37
N ILE A 98 4.70 -12.00 -17.32
CA ILE A 98 4.44 -10.58 -17.07
C ILE A 98 3.19 -10.17 -17.85
N SER A 99 2.10 -9.93 -17.13
CA SER A 99 0.77 -9.71 -17.71
C SER A 99 0.25 -8.32 -17.44
N PHE A 100 -0.17 -7.64 -18.51
CA PHE A 100 -0.73 -6.30 -18.49
C PHE A 100 -2.12 -6.31 -19.13
N GLY A 101 -3.16 -5.83 -18.43
CA GLY A 101 -4.53 -5.91 -18.95
C GLY A 101 -5.62 -5.26 -18.11
N MET A 102 -6.87 -5.38 -18.56
CA MET A 102 -8.05 -5.06 -17.75
C MET A 102 -8.25 -6.13 -16.68
N LEU A 103 -8.08 -7.39 -17.09
CA LEU A 103 -7.95 -8.58 -16.27
C LEU A 103 -6.56 -9.17 -16.59
N SER A 104 -5.71 -9.32 -15.59
CA SER A 104 -4.37 -9.86 -15.80
C SER A 104 -4.10 -10.97 -14.79
N CYS A 105 -3.42 -12.02 -15.24
CA CYS A 105 -2.89 -13.03 -14.34
C CYS A 105 -1.50 -13.50 -14.77
N GLY A 106 -0.54 -13.52 -13.85
CA GLY A 106 0.86 -13.81 -14.16
C GLY A 106 1.76 -13.94 -12.95
N VAL A 107 3.07 -14.11 -13.15
CA VAL A 107 4.04 -14.01 -12.04
C VAL A 107 4.07 -12.56 -11.55
N ILE A 108 4.18 -11.62 -12.49
CA ILE A 108 3.98 -10.19 -12.28
C ILE A 108 2.74 -9.81 -13.08
N SER A 109 1.71 -9.30 -12.40
CA SER A 109 0.42 -9.03 -13.01
C SER A 109 -0.04 -7.61 -12.71
N MET A 110 -0.44 -6.89 -13.74
CA MET A 110 -0.86 -5.49 -13.69
C MET A 110 -2.23 -5.34 -14.36
N GLY A 111 -3.26 -5.21 -13.53
CA GLY A 111 -4.66 -5.23 -13.93
C GLY A 111 -5.37 -3.94 -13.60
N PHE A 112 -6.08 -3.34 -14.55
CA PHE A 112 -6.88 -2.14 -14.25
C PHE A 112 -8.07 -2.48 -13.33
N HIS A 113 -8.83 -3.54 -13.64
CA HIS A 113 -9.92 -4.01 -12.76
C HIS A 113 -9.44 -5.08 -11.80
N VAL A 114 -8.97 -6.21 -12.34
CA VAL A 114 -8.56 -7.36 -11.53
C VAL A 114 -7.17 -7.79 -11.95
N SER A 115 -6.33 -8.05 -10.95
CA SER A 115 -5.00 -8.60 -11.16
C SER A 115 -4.77 -9.77 -10.21
N CYS A 116 -4.15 -10.85 -10.70
CA CYS A 116 -3.79 -12.00 -9.90
C CYS A 116 -2.38 -12.51 -10.21
N GLY A 117 -1.54 -12.75 -9.21
CA GLY A 117 -0.19 -13.21 -9.46
C GLY A 117 0.68 -13.42 -8.24
N ILE A 118 1.98 -13.64 -8.42
CA ILE A 118 2.90 -13.60 -7.26
C ILE A 118 3.04 -12.15 -6.78
N ILE A 119 3.33 -11.24 -7.72
CA ILE A 119 3.29 -9.80 -7.51
C ILE A 119 2.14 -9.26 -8.36
N SER A 120 1.16 -8.65 -7.71
CA SER A 120 -0.07 -8.23 -8.38
C SER A 120 -0.45 -6.80 -8.02
N VAL A 121 -0.62 -5.93 -9.03
CA VAL A 121 -1.19 -4.59 -8.84
C VAL A 121 -2.52 -4.51 -9.58
N GLY A 122 -3.58 -4.25 -8.83
CA GLY A 122 -4.95 -4.17 -9.30
C GLY A 122 -5.57 -2.81 -8.99
N GLY A 123 -6.21 -2.16 -9.97
CA GLY A 123 -6.93 -0.91 -9.71
C GLY A 123 -8.15 -1.09 -8.82
N PHE A 124 -8.92 -2.17 -8.98
CA PHE A 124 -10.06 -2.49 -8.11
C PHE A 124 -9.71 -3.63 -7.15
N VAL A 125 -9.38 -4.81 -7.68
CA VAL A 125 -9.09 -6.01 -6.90
C VAL A 125 -7.73 -6.55 -7.28
N SER A 126 -6.92 -6.90 -6.28
CA SER A 126 -5.63 -7.56 -6.48
C SER A 126 -5.51 -8.80 -5.60
N CYS A 127 -5.02 -9.91 -6.18
CA CYS A 127 -4.78 -11.15 -5.46
C CYS A 127 -3.35 -11.66 -5.69
N GLY A 128 -2.60 -12.01 -4.64
CA GLY A 128 -1.25 -12.53 -4.84
C GLY A 128 -0.41 -12.73 -3.60
N LEU A 129 0.86 -13.12 -3.74
CA LEU A 129 1.77 -13.16 -2.59
C LEU A 129 2.01 -11.73 -2.07
N ILE A 130 2.36 -10.82 -2.99
CA ILE A 130 2.43 -9.38 -2.77
C ILE A 130 1.35 -8.75 -3.64
N SER A 131 0.35 -8.15 -3.01
CA SER A 131 -0.81 -7.60 -3.71
C SER A 131 -1.05 -6.15 -3.35
N VAL A 132 -1.25 -5.32 -4.37
CA VAL A 132 -1.59 -3.92 -4.21
C VAL A 132 -2.90 -3.64 -4.93
N GLY A 133 -3.95 -3.31 -4.18
CA GLY A 133 -5.32 -3.17 -4.68
C GLY A 133 -5.94 -1.83 -4.32
N GLY A 134 -6.58 -1.13 -5.26
CA GLY A 134 -7.24 0.15 -4.96
C GLY A 134 -8.46 0.00 -4.04
N LEU A 135 -9.38 -0.93 -4.34
CA LEU A 135 -10.51 -1.23 -3.45
C LEU A 135 -10.16 -2.38 -2.51
N SER A 136 -9.88 -3.55 -3.07
CA SER A 136 -9.60 -4.75 -2.28
C SER A 136 -8.28 -5.38 -2.65
N SER A 137 -7.53 -5.86 -1.65
CA SER A 137 -6.27 -6.56 -1.87
C SER A 137 -6.16 -7.77 -0.99
N PHE A 138 -5.72 -8.90 -1.55
CA PHE A 138 -5.60 -10.20 -0.89
C PHE A 138 -4.19 -10.74 -1.07
N GLY A 139 -3.49 -11.08 0.00
CA GLY A 139 -2.16 -11.68 -0.14
C GLY A 139 -1.40 -11.94 1.13
N LEU A 140 -0.15 -12.42 1.02
CA LEU A 140 0.71 -12.53 2.20
C LEU A 140 1.11 -11.13 2.68
N ILE A 141 1.53 -10.28 1.76
CA ILE A 141 1.68 -8.84 1.96
C ILE A 141 0.66 -8.14 1.08
N ALA A 142 -0.35 -7.56 1.69
CA ALA A 142 -1.43 -6.90 0.99
C ALA A 142 -1.47 -5.42 1.35
N LEU A 143 -1.58 -4.57 0.32
CA LEU A 143 -1.67 -3.12 0.46
C LEU A 143 -2.88 -2.62 -0.32
N GLY A 144 -3.65 -1.69 0.23
CA GLY A 144 -4.80 -1.17 -0.49
C GLY A 144 -5.59 -0.05 0.17
N GLY A 145 -6.66 0.36 -0.51
CA GLY A 145 -7.45 1.52 -0.13
C GLY A 145 -8.63 1.20 0.80
N ASN A 146 -9.43 0.18 0.49
CA ASN A 146 -10.70 -0.05 1.20
C ASN A 146 -10.66 -1.26 2.14
N ASN A 147 -10.53 -2.48 1.59
CA ASN A 147 -10.49 -3.73 2.35
C ASN A 147 -9.22 -4.52 1.99
N VAL A 148 -8.38 -4.80 2.97
CA VAL A 148 -7.08 -5.43 2.72
C VAL A 148 -6.96 -6.65 3.62
N TYR A 149 -6.64 -7.80 3.03
CA TYR A 149 -6.57 -9.09 3.72
C TYR A 149 -5.19 -9.72 3.51
N GLY A 150 -4.51 -10.08 4.59
CA GLY A 150 -3.25 -10.78 4.47
C GLY A 150 -2.54 -11.13 5.76
N VAL A 151 -1.31 -11.65 5.69
CA VAL A 151 -0.49 -11.80 6.89
C VAL A 151 -0.05 -10.43 7.37
N ILE A 152 0.44 -9.61 6.44
CA ILE A 152 0.69 -8.18 6.64
C ILE A 152 -0.30 -7.42 5.77
N ALA A 153 -1.25 -6.73 6.40
CA ALA A 153 -2.32 -5.99 5.72
C ALA A 153 -2.19 -4.49 6.01
N ILE A 154 -2.02 -3.67 4.97
CA ILE A 154 -1.90 -2.22 5.08
C ILE A 154 -3.04 -1.55 4.31
N ALA A 155 -4.03 -1.05 5.02
CA ALA A 155 -5.20 -0.37 4.47
C ALA A 155 -5.16 1.13 4.75
N ILE A 156 -4.98 1.93 3.70
CA ILE A 156 -4.68 3.37 3.83
C ILE A 156 -5.95 4.20 4.01
N GLY A 157 -7.07 3.73 3.48
CA GLY A 157 -8.29 4.52 3.39
C GLY A 157 -8.23 5.60 2.32
N ASN A 158 -9.39 6.18 2.04
CA ASN A 158 -9.56 7.34 1.18
C ASN A 158 -9.82 8.57 2.05
N LYS A 159 -9.08 9.66 1.82
CA LYS A 159 -9.38 10.93 2.48
C LYS A 159 -10.81 11.38 2.12
N LYS A 160 -11.58 11.82 3.11
CA LYS A 160 -12.89 12.43 2.85
C LYS A 160 -12.75 13.62 1.91
N PRO A 161 -13.60 13.75 0.88
CA PRO A 161 -13.74 15.00 0.17
C PRO A 161 -14.24 16.06 1.17
N PHE A 162 -13.67 17.27 1.11
CA PHE A 162 -14.05 18.44 1.91
C PHE A 162 -13.71 18.44 3.42
N GLU A 163 -13.25 17.35 4.02
CA GLU A 163 -12.75 17.33 5.41
C GLU A 163 -11.21 17.16 5.46
N LYS A 164 -10.50 18.16 6.01
CA LYS A 164 -9.04 18.08 6.15
C LYS A 164 -8.65 17.10 7.24
N GLY A 165 -7.93 16.04 6.85
CA GLY A 165 -7.27 15.11 7.77
C GLY A 165 -8.14 13.92 8.20
N VAL A 166 -9.34 13.76 7.63
CA VAL A 166 -10.25 12.67 7.94
C VAL A 166 -10.16 11.55 6.90
N TYR A 167 -9.78 10.38 7.41
CA TYR A 167 -9.91 9.03 6.85
C TYR A 167 -11.34 8.61 6.47
N MET A 168 -11.66 7.99 5.34
CA MET A 168 -12.79 7.04 5.15
C MET A 168 -12.25 5.69 4.73
N ASN A 169 -12.98 4.61 5.05
CA ASN A 169 -12.57 3.25 4.70
C ASN A 169 -11.16 2.92 5.25
N GLY A 170 -10.55 1.84 4.76
CA GLY A 170 -9.21 1.41 5.20
C GLY A 170 -9.29 0.36 6.29
N LYS A 171 -10.07 -0.69 6.03
CA LYS A 171 -10.14 -1.90 6.84
C LYS A 171 -8.99 -2.83 6.47
N ALA A 172 -8.12 -3.12 7.44
CA ALA A 172 -7.02 -4.06 7.28
C ALA A 172 -7.30 -5.30 8.14
N PHE A 173 -7.19 -6.48 7.57
CA PHE A 173 -7.41 -7.76 8.24
C PHE A 173 -6.17 -8.62 8.09
N GLY A 174 -5.55 -9.02 9.20
CA GLY A 174 -4.35 -9.86 9.11
C GLY A 174 -3.69 -10.23 10.43
N VAL A 175 -2.51 -10.85 10.36
CA VAL A 175 -1.69 -11.06 11.56
C VAL A 175 -1.13 -9.72 12.03
N ILE A 176 -0.58 -8.94 11.11
CA ILE A 176 -0.13 -7.57 11.33
C ILE A 176 -0.99 -6.67 10.45
N ALA A 177 -1.91 -5.93 11.07
CA ALA A 177 -2.84 -5.06 10.39
C ALA A 177 -2.52 -3.60 10.68
N ILE A 178 -2.40 -2.78 9.64
CA ILE A 178 -2.19 -1.33 9.73
C ILE A 178 -3.27 -0.64 8.93
N GLY A 179 -4.07 0.21 9.56
CA GLY A 179 -5.06 0.97 8.81
C GLY A 179 -5.94 1.87 9.65
N ARG A 180 -7.03 2.36 9.05
CA ARG A 180 -8.03 3.12 9.81
C ARG A 180 -8.75 2.21 10.79
N GLN A 181 -9.11 1.02 10.33
CA GLN A 181 -9.78 -0.03 11.09
C GLN A 181 -8.95 -1.29 10.91
N ALA A 182 -7.93 -1.45 11.75
CA ALA A 182 -7.06 -2.60 11.71
C ALA A 182 -7.61 -3.71 12.62
N HIS A 183 -7.80 -4.90 12.06
CA HIS A 183 -8.26 -6.11 12.74
C HIS A 183 -7.19 -7.19 12.60
N GLY A 184 -6.55 -7.59 13.70
CA GLY A 184 -5.48 -8.58 13.63
C GLY A 184 -4.88 -9.00 14.95
N VAL A 185 -3.83 -9.82 14.91
CA VAL A 185 -3.08 -10.17 16.14
C VAL A 185 -2.35 -8.92 16.64
N TYR A 186 -1.62 -8.24 15.76
CA TYR A 186 -1.02 -6.93 15.99
C TYR A 186 -1.73 -5.89 15.13
N SER A 187 -2.43 -4.95 15.76
CA SER A 187 -3.19 -3.91 15.05
C SER A 187 -2.68 -2.50 15.34
N LEU A 188 -2.30 -1.78 14.27
CA LEU A 188 -2.02 -0.35 14.30
C LEU A 188 -3.21 0.38 13.68
N SER A 189 -4.07 0.93 14.54
CA SER A 189 -5.33 1.54 14.11
C SER A 189 -5.33 3.03 14.34
N TYR A 190 -5.61 3.80 13.29
CA TYR A 190 -5.88 5.24 13.43
C TYR A 190 -7.24 5.51 14.10
N GLY A 191 -8.24 4.71 13.73
CA GLY A 191 -9.60 4.81 14.23
C GLY A 191 -9.80 4.06 15.53
N GLU A 192 -10.93 4.34 16.15
CA GLU A 192 -11.36 3.75 17.41
C GLU A 192 -12.05 2.39 17.25
N GLU A 193 -12.35 2.01 16.01
CA GLU A 193 -13.07 0.78 15.64
C GLU A 193 -12.12 -0.38 15.26
N GLY A 194 -10.81 -0.16 15.31
CA GLY A 194 -9.84 -1.24 15.10
C GLY A 194 -9.81 -2.18 16.30
N GLU A 195 -9.55 -3.46 16.04
CA GLU A 195 -9.52 -4.51 17.06
C GLU A 195 -8.26 -5.36 16.90
N GLY A 196 -7.79 -5.94 18.00
CA GLY A 196 -6.73 -6.93 17.91
C GLY A 196 -6.32 -7.47 19.25
N THR A 197 -5.58 -8.57 19.23
CA THR A 197 -5.03 -9.16 20.46
C THR A 197 -4.09 -8.16 21.13
N TYR A 198 -3.18 -7.57 20.35
CA TYR A 198 -2.29 -6.49 20.72
C TYR A 198 -2.53 -5.28 19.81
N GLN A 199 -2.87 -4.16 20.40
CA GLN A 199 -3.37 -2.98 19.71
C GLN A 199 -2.56 -1.74 20.07
N PHE A 200 -2.22 -0.98 19.04
CA PHE A 200 -1.73 0.39 19.15
C PHE A 200 -2.70 1.33 18.42
N SER A 201 -3.57 1.97 19.19
CA SER A 201 -4.60 2.88 18.72
C SER A 201 -4.78 4.04 19.70
N PRO A 202 -5.63 5.05 19.42
CA PRO A 202 -5.93 6.09 20.39
C PRO A 202 -6.64 5.59 21.66
N LYS A 203 -7.34 4.45 21.61
CA LYS A 203 -8.10 3.89 22.73
C LYS A 203 -7.31 2.88 23.56
N ARG A 204 -6.35 2.19 22.94
CA ARG A 204 -5.61 1.09 23.56
C ARG A 204 -4.17 1.09 23.07
N GLN A 205 -3.22 1.03 23.99
CA GLN A 205 -1.80 1.08 23.71
C GLN A 205 -1.08 -0.08 24.40
N ASP A 206 -1.23 -1.30 23.86
CA ASP A 206 -0.58 -2.46 24.47
C ASP A 206 0.94 -2.41 24.28
N PRO A 207 1.75 -2.72 25.32
CA PRO A 207 3.21 -2.62 25.27
C PRO A 207 3.84 -3.37 24.09
N GLU A 208 3.33 -4.56 23.78
CA GLU A 208 3.83 -5.38 22.67
C GLU A 208 3.59 -4.74 21.30
N ALA A 209 2.40 -4.18 21.08
CA ALA A 209 2.07 -3.49 19.84
C ALA A 209 2.89 -2.19 19.70
N ILE A 210 3.05 -1.42 20.78
CA ILE A 210 3.93 -0.25 20.81
C ILE A 210 5.36 -0.64 20.44
N ALA A 211 5.90 -1.71 21.03
CA ALA A 211 7.24 -2.19 20.78
C ALA A 211 7.44 -2.49 19.29
N LEU A 212 6.53 -3.27 18.71
CA LEU A 212 6.56 -3.67 17.31
C LEU A 212 6.49 -2.45 16.39
N PHE A 213 5.42 -1.65 16.51
CA PHE A 213 5.17 -0.56 15.55
C PHE A 213 6.10 0.64 15.73
N THR A 214 6.59 0.94 16.93
CA THR A 214 7.60 2.01 17.11
C THR A 214 8.99 1.57 16.67
N SER A 215 9.26 0.26 16.58
CA SER A 215 10.49 -0.25 15.97
C SER A 215 10.50 -0.02 14.45
N TRP A 216 9.34 -0.19 13.80
CA TRP A 216 9.16 0.03 12.35
C TRP A 216 8.98 1.52 12.03
N PHE A 217 8.19 2.22 12.82
CA PHE A 217 7.80 3.61 12.62
C PHE A 217 8.23 4.46 13.81
N LYS A 218 9.53 4.75 13.88
CA LYS A 218 10.18 5.45 15.01
C LYS A 218 9.49 6.75 15.44
N LYS A 219 8.80 7.44 14.52
CA LYS A 219 8.12 8.72 14.82
C LYS A 219 6.91 8.57 15.75
N PHE A 220 6.33 7.38 15.89
CA PHE A 220 5.24 7.17 16.86
C PHE A 220 5.70 7.30 18.31
N LYS A 221 7.01 7.21 18.60
CA LYS A 221 7.53 7.47 19.94
C LYS A 221 7.20 8.88 20.44
N ASN A 222 7.07 9.83 19.52
CA ASN A 222 6.72 11.21 19.84
C ASN A 222 5.29 11.37 20.37
N ALA A 223 4.43 10.34 20.22
CA ALA A 223 3.08 10.36 20.78
C ALA A 223 3.07 10.11 22.31
N PHE A 224 4.20 9.68 22.88
CA PHE A 224 4.36 9.51 24.31
C PHE A 224 5.13 10.72 24.84
N VAL A 225 4.49 11.51 25.69
CA VAL A 225 5.10 12.71 26.28
C VAL A 225 5.89 12.28 27.51
N SER A 226 7.21 12.53 27.53
CA SER A 226 7.99 12.31 28.75
C SER A 226 7.48 13.23 29.86
N PRO A 227 7.23 12.74 31.08
CA PRO A 227 6.89 13.56 32.23
C PRO A 227 8.05 14.52 32.45
N SER A 228 7.70 15.80 32.51
CA SER A 228 8.60 16.91 32.86
C SER A 228 9.21 16.73 34.24
#